data_AF-A0AAP8T269-F1
#
_entry.id   AF-A0AAP8T269-F1
#
_cell.length_a   1.000
_cell.length_b   1.000
_cell.length_c   1.000
_cell.angle_alpha   90.00
_cell.angle_beta   90.00
_cell.angle_gamma   90.00
#
_symmetry.space_group_name_H-M   'P 1'
#
loop_
_entity.id
_entity.type
_entity.pdbx_description
1 polymer ?
#
loop_
_entity_poly.entity_id
_entity_poly.type
_entity_poly.pdbx_seq_one_letter_code
_entity_poly.pdbx_strand_id
1 'polypeptide(L)'
;ATYWKGCNGETVRVISMSLGSPEDDTGLHEAIQKAVEQNIVVVCAAGNEGDGSGETSEYSYPGAYQEVVEVGSVNLQKRLSYFSNTND
;
A
#
# COMPACT_ATOMS: atom_id res chain seq x y z
N ALA A 1 -6.00 13.53 4.40
CA ALA A 1 -4.74 13.84 3.69
C ALA A 1 -4.95 14.74 2.47
N THR A 2 -5.84 14.38 1.55
CA THR A 2 -6.13 15.09 0.28
C THR A 2 -6.50 16.58 0.42
N TYR A 3 -7.14 16.97 1.53
CA TYR A 3 -7.50 18.38 1.79
C TYR A 3 -6.52 19.13 2.69
N TRP A 4 -5.46 18.48 3.18
CA TRP A 4 -4.53 19.12 4.10
C TRP A 4 -3.75 20.23 3.40
N LYS A 5 -3.61 21.36 4.09
CA LYS A 5 -2.83 22.52 3.65
C LYS A 5 -1.92 22.97 4.78
N GLY A 6 -0.65 23.19 4.46
CA GLY A 6 0.29 23.85 5.38
C GLY A 6 0.06 25.36 5.45
N CYS A 7 0.77 26.04 6.35
CA CYS A 7 0.61 27.49 6.56
C CYS A 7 0.98 28.34 5.33
N ASN A 8 1.78 27.80 4.41
CA ASN A 8 2.16 28.45 3.17
C ASN A 8 1.46 27.83 1.95
N GLY A 9 0.41 27.03 2.16
CA GLY A 9 -0.35 26.37 1.09
C GLY A 9 0.25 25.06 0.59
N GLU A 10 1.21 24.47 1.33
CA GLU A 10 1.79 23.17 1.01
C GLU A 10 0.72 22.09 0.93
N THR A 11 0.92 21.08 0.08
CA THR A 11 0.04 19.92 -0.04
C THR A 11 0.80 18.64 0.19
N VAL A 12 0.07 17.59 0.58
CA VAL A 12 0.60 16.23 0.60
C VAL A 12 0.92 15.79 -0.83
N ARG A 13 2.10 15.21 -1.04
CA ARG A 13 2.52 14.63 -2.33
C ARG A 13 2.71 13.11 -2.28
N VAL A 14 2.92 12.57 -1.09
CA VAL A 14 3.08 11.14 -0.84
C VAL A 14 2.30 10.77 0.42
N ILE A 15 1.54 9.69 0.35
CA ILE A 15 0.92 9.01 1.50
C ILE A 15 1.67 7.70 1.69
N SER A 16 2.17 7.47 2.90
CA SER A 16 2.80 6.21 3.29
C SER A 16 1.93 5.54 4.35
N MET A 17 1.56 4.27 4.09
CA MET A 17 0.68 3.48 4.94
C MET A 17 1.38 2.18 5.31
N SER A 18 1.64 2.00 6.60
CA SER A 18 2.21 0.75 7.14
C SER A 18 1.11 -0.03 7.88
N LEU A 19 0.08 -0.39 7.13
CA LEU A 19 -1.11 -1.08 7.59
C LEU A 19 -1.64 -2.00 6.48
N GLY A 20 -2.58 -2.87 6.83
CA GLY A 20 -3.23 -3.78 5.90
C GLY A 20 -4.45 -4.44 6.53
N SER A 21 -5.37 -4.89 5.70
CA SER A 21 -6.57 -5.66 6.06
C SER A 21 -6.87 -6.70 4.98
N PRO A 22 -7.37 -7.90 5.32
CA PRO A 22 -7.81 -8.86 4.31
C PRO A 22 -9.12 -8.45 3.61
N GLU A 23 -9.86 -7.48 4.17
CA GLU A 23 -11.15 -7.04 3.64
C GLU A 23 -10.96 -5.98 2.54
N ASP A 24 -11.60 -6.20 1.39
CA ASP A 24 -11.76 -5.19 0.35
C ASP A 24 -12.93 -4.25 0.72
N ASP A 25 -12.62 -2.99 0.98
CA ASP A 25 -13.59 -1.97 1.34
C ASP A 25 -13.73 -0.93 0.22
N THR A 26 -14.91 -0.85 -0.38
CA THR A 26 -15.17 0.07 -1.51
C THR A 26 -14.93 1.53 -1.13
N GLY A 27 -15.24 1.94 0.11
CA GLY A 27 -15.02 3.31 0.57
C GLY A 27 -13.53 3.64 0.70
N LEU A 28 -12.72 2.66 1.14
CA LEU A 28 -11.27 2.74 1.15
C LEU A 28 -10.73 2.84 -0.28
N HIS A 29 -11.19 2.00 -1.20
CA HIS A 29 -10.74 2.02 -2.61
C HIS A 29 -11.04 3.36 -3.27
N GLU A 30 -12.26 3.89 -3.14
CA GLU A 30 -12.64 5.22 -3.65
C GLU A 30 -11.77 6.33 -3.05
N ALA A 31 -11.42 6.23 -1.76
CA ALA A 31 -10.55 7.20 -1.11
C ALA A 31 -9.11 7.17 -1.67
N ILE A 32 -8.60 5.99 -2.02
CA ILE A 32 -7.30 5.78 -2.66
C ILE A 32 -7.31 6.37 -4.07
N GLN A 33 -8.31 6.04 -4.88
CA GLN A 33 -8.49 6.57 -6.24
C GLN A 33 -8.50 8.10 -6.23
N LYS A 34 -9.27 8.69 -5.32
CA LYS A 34 -9.32 10.16 -5.16
C LYS A 34 -7.97 10.78 -4.79
N ALA A 35 -7.15 10.11 -3.98
CA ALA A 35 -5.82 10.60 -3.67
C ALA A 35 -4.90 10.57 -4.89
N VAL A 36 -4.95 9.46 -5.65
CA VAL A 36 -4.15 9.28 -6.87
C VAL A 36 -4.56 10.25 -7.98
N GLU A 37 -5.87 10.49 -8.18
CA GLU A 37 -6.40 11.52 -9.09
C GLU A 37 -5.89 12.93 -8.75
N GLN A 38 -5.58 13.19 -7.47
CA GLN A 38 -4.99 14.45 -7.03
C GLN A 38 -3.45 14.49 -7.15
N ASN A 39 -2.85 13.54 -7.88
CA ASN A 39 -1.40 13.41 -8.08
C ASN A 39 -0.63 13.20 -6.78
N ILE A 40 -1.24 12.49 -5.82
CA ILE A 40 -0.60 12.02 -4.59
C ILE A 40 -0.18 10.57 -4.80
N VAL A 41 1.11 10.28 -4.65
CA VAL A 41 1.59 8.88 -4.68
C VAL A 41 1.16 8.20 -3.39
N VAL A 42 0.50 7.06 -3.51
CA VAL A 42 0.10 6.26 -2.36
C VAL A 42 0.99 5.03 -2.30
N VAL A 43 1.66 4.83 -1.17
CA VAL A 43 2.56 3.70 -0.89
C VAL A 43 2.03 2.93 0.29
N CYS A 44 1.87 1.62 0.16
CA CYS A 44 1.37 0.76 1.23
C CYS A 44 2.21 -0.52 1.38
N ALA A 45 2.23 -1.08 2.58
CA ALA A 45 2.82 -2.39 2.82
C ALA A 45 2.01 -3.49 2.09
N ALA A 46 2.71 -4.51 1.59
CA ALA A 46 2.09 -5.69 1.00
C ALA A 46 1.35 -6.57 2.02
N GLY A 47 1.78 -6.53 3.28
CA GLY A 47 1.28 -7.38 4.37
C GLY A 47 2.34 -8.34 4.91
N ASN A 48 1.99 -9.02 6.00
CA ASN A 48 2.89 -9.90 6.76
C ASN A 48 2.30 -11.31 6.98
N GLU A 49 1.40 -11.72 6.11
CA GLU A 49 0.66 -12.98 6.12
C GLU A 49 1.26 -14.03 5.17
N GLY A 50 2.38 -13.72 4.50
CA GLY A 50 3.05 -14.60 3.55
C GLY A 50 3.55 -15.90 4.18
N ASP A 51 3.62 -16.94 3.35
CA ASP A 51 4.05 -18.29 3.71
C ASP A 51 5.42 -18.68 3.10
N GLY A 52 6.07 -17.72 2.42
CA GLY A 52 7.34 -17.90 1.73
C GLY A 52 7.25 -18.56 0.35
N SER A 53 6.04 -18.79 -0.17
CA SER A 53 5.77 -19.32 -1.50
C SER A 53 5.29 -18.21 -2.44
N GLY A 54 5.96 -18.04 -3.59
CA GLY A 54 5.46 -17.15 -4.65
C GLY A 54 4.33 -17.77 -5.49
N GLU A 55 3.91 -18.99 -5.16
CA GLU A 55 2.83 -19.72 -5.85
C GLU A 55 1.46 -19.53 -5.18
N THR A 56 1.43 -18.86 -4.01
CA THR A 56 0.22 -18.48 -3.28
C THR A 56 0.04 -16.97 -3.34
N SER A 57 -1.22 -16.53 -3.27
CA SER A 57 -1.56 -15.11 -3.29
C SER A 57 -2.12 -14.67 -1.95
N GLU A 58 -1.45 -13.73 -1.30
CA GLU A 58 -1.89 -13.07 -0.08
C GLU A 58 -2.21 -11.60 -0.40
N TYR A 59 -3.48 -11.26 -0.33
CA TYR A 59 -3.95 -9.89 -0.58
C TYR A 59 -4.11 -9.14 0.74
N SER A 60 -3.57 -7.92 0.80
CA SER A 60 -3.76 -6.99 1.92
C SER A 60 -4.13 -5.61 1.40
N TYR A 61 -5.28 -5.10 1.80
CA TYR A 61 -5.79 -3.79 1.38
C TYR A 61 -5.39 -2.70 2.36
N PRO A 62 -5.01 -1.51 1.88
CA PRO A 62 -5.10 -1.04 0.49
C PRO A 62 -3.91 -1.41 -0.41
N GLY A 63 -2.91 -2.17 0.08
CA GLY A 63 -1.72 -2.55 -0.70
C GLY A 63 -2.03 -3.20 -2.03
N ALA A 64 -3.02 -4.09 -2.06
CA ALA A 64 -3.47 -4.84 -3.24
C ALA A 64 -4.27 -4.02 -4.28
N TYR A 65 -4.58 -2.74 -4.04
CA TYR A 65 -5.24 -1.91 -5.06
C TYR A 65 -4.25 -1.49 -6.15
N GLN A 66 -4.64 -1.58 -7.41
CA GLN A 66 -3.78 -1.28 -8.57
C GLN A 66 -3.22 0.15 -8.57
N GLU A 67 -3.92 1.09 -7.95
CA GLU A 67 -3.49 2.49 -7.86
C GLU A 67 -2.38 2.72 -6.81
N VAL A 68 -2.09 1.72 -5.97
CA VAL A 68 -1.13 1.80 -4.86
C VAL A 68 0.22 1.21 -5.26
N VAL A 69 1.30 1.88 -4.82
CA VAL A 69 2.63 1.28 -4.85
C VAL A 69 2.76 0.34 -3.65
N GLU A 70 2.57 -0.95 -3.90
CA GLU A 70 2.70 -2.00 -2.90
C GLU A 70 4.18 -2.30 -2.61
N VAL A 71 4.54 -2.41 -1.33
CA VAL A 71 5.92 -2.60 -0.87
C VAL A 71 6.05 -3.87 -0.05
N GLY A 72 6.73 -4.86 -0.63
CA GLY A 72 7.16 -6.08 0.05
C GLY A 72 8.42 -5.89 0.90
N SER A 73 8.73 -6.89 1.72
CA SER A 73 9.84 -6.86 2.68
C SER A 73 11.00 -7.75 2.24
N VAL A 74 12.23 -7.23 2.32
CA VAL A 74 13.47 -8.00 2.10
C VAL A 74 14.45 -7.84 3.26
N ASN A 75 15.26 -8.85 3.51
CA ASN A 75 16.33 -8.79 4.50
C ASN A 75 17.58 -8.07 3.97
N LEU A 76 18.63 -7.93 4.80
CA LEU A 76 19.87 -7.25 4.43
C LEU A 76 20.65 -7.92 3.28
N GLN A 77 20.37 -9.19 2.99
CA GLN A 77 20.93 -9.91 1.85
C GLN A 77 20.06 -9.80 0.60
N LYS A 78 19.05 -8.91 0.59
CA LYS A 78 18.07 -8.72 -0.49
C LYS A 78 17.24 -9.98 -0.80
N ARG A 79 17.06 -10.87 0.19
CA ARG A 79 16.16 -12.01 0.07
C ARG A 79 14.78 -11.61 0.60
N LEU A 80 13.73 -12.05 -0.07
CA LEU A 80 12.35 -11.86 0.38
C LEU A 80 12.19 -12.36 1.82
N SER A 81 11.57 -11.56 2.67
CA SER A 81 11.22 -11.96 4.03
C SER A 81 10.17 -13.07 3.96
N TYR A 82 10.29 -14.11 4.78
CA TYR A 82 9.38 -15.26 4.76
C TYR A 82 7.90 -14.84 4.88
N PHE A 83 7.62 -13.82 5.70
CA PHE A 83 6.28 -13.30 5.94
C PHE A 83 5.79 -12.30 4.89
N SER A 84 6.63 -11.90 3.91
CA SER A 84 6.20 -10.90 2.92
C SER A 84 5.13 -11.51 2.04
N ASN A 85 3.96 -10.86 1.97
CA ASN A 85 2.91 -11.25 1.04
C ASN A 85 3.41 -11.22 -0.41
N THR A 86 2.89 -12.13 -1.21
CA THR A 86 3.02 -12.14 -2.67
C THR A 86 1.63 -12.19 -3.31
N ASN A 87 1.45 -11.50 -4.44
CA ASN A 87 0.20 -11.48 -5.22
C ASN A 87 0.52 -11.09 -6.69
N ASP A 88 -0.50 -11.10 -7.56
CA ASP A 88 -0.40 -10.96 -9.03
C ASP A 88 -0.45 -9.51 -9.55
#